data_AF-A0A9D4J8F1-F1
#
_entry.id   AF-A0A9D4J8F1-F1
#
_cell.length_a   1.000
_cell.length_b   1.000
_cell.length_c   1.000
_cell.angle_alpha   90.00
_cell.angle_beta   90.00
_cell.angle_gamma   90.00
#
_symmetry.space_group_name_H-M   'P 1'
#
loop_
_entity.id
_entity.type
_entity.pdbx_description
1 polymer ?
#
loop_
_entity_poly.entity_id
_entity_poly.type
_entity_poly.pdbx_seq_one_letter_code
_entity_poly.pdbx_strand_id
1 'polypeptide(L)'
;MGNIIAKDPDFWCSTKDPGPERHNAYWMSYVPDSKFLSELSIPGTHNTMSYAYDGKITGLWVRCQSLLLSIQLNMGVRFLDIRCQASDGDMLLKHGGYNLGKLTDTLTGCVNFLQTYPSECVILRIAQENSSLEGLDFRDALEPFLDRFSSHILKRRSMPTLGEARGKMVILADFDIKDTDDMMKYGNMTNGNMIICDNSKPDSFSQKMDGIKANIEKASETTRDKKQMYITFTYRYTWLGIECPQEITRRSNPTWHYLVRNHNGCLGIVVMDFPGYKVIRDIINHNGDYPLEIAYSRNHIVHRLKVRYHIGGRFINDYNCICPVEITPSTNPKVALACLAWTIQAVPENVEAQRK
;
A
#
# COMPACT_ATOMS: atom_id res chain seq x y z
N MET A 1 -17.39 10.53 23.77
CA MET A 1 -17.11 10.45 22.31
C MET A 1 -16.01 9.45 21.93
N GLY A 2 -15.11 9.02 22.82
CA GLY A 2 -13.95 8.16 22.47
C GLY A 2 -14.20 6.68 22.10
N ASN A 3 -15.37 6.11 22.39
CA ASN A 3 -15.64 4.68 22.14
C ASN A 3 -16.32 4.38 20.79
N ILE A 4 -16.88 5.37 20.10
CA ILE A 4 -17.62 5.16 18.84
C ILE A 4 -16.67 5.17 17.63
N ILE A 5 -15.65 6.05 17.62
CA ILE A 5 -14.70 6.18 16.50
C ILE A 5 -13.75 4.97 16.43
N ALA A 6 -13.44 4.36 17.57
CA ALA A 6 -12.49 3.25 17.67
C ALA A 6 -13.02 1.91 17.13
N LYS A 7 -14.31 1.80 16.77
CA LYS A 7 -14.91 0.59 16.18
C LYS A 7 -15.35 0.77 14.74
N ASP A 8 -15.14 1.95 14.17
CA ASP A 8 -15.67 2.29 12.87
C ASP A 8 -14.71 1.80 11.75
N PRO A 9 -15.17 0.90 10.86
CA PRO A 9 -14.37 0.31 9.78
C PRO A 9 -13.82 1.35 8.80
N ASP A 10 -14.30 2.59 8.86
CA ASP A 10 -13.78 3.71 8.09
C ASP A 10 -12.40 4.17 8.58
N PHE A 11 -12.10 3.99 9.86
CA PHE A 11 -10.88 4.48 10.49
C PHE A 11 -9.90 3.36 10.87
N TRP A 12 -10.31 2.11 10.73
CA TRP A 12 -9.49 0.95 11.03
C TRP A 12 -10.11 -0.25 10.31
N CYS A 13 -9.31 -1.16 9.77
CA CYS A 13 -9.84 -2.37 9.14
C CYS A 13 -9.29 -3.64 9.78
N SER A 14 -10.13 -4.36 10.53
CA SER A 14 -9.81 -5.69 11.07
C SER A 14 -10.24 -6.85 10.16
N THR A 15 -11.09 -6.60 9.17
CA THR A 15 -11.63 -7.63 8.27
C THR A 15 -10.79 -7.76 7.01
N LYS A 16 -10.86 -8.92 6.35
CA LYS A 16 -10.18 -9.17 5.07
C LYS A 16 -10.91 -8.55 3.87
N ASP A 17 -12.17 -8.16 4.04
CA ASP A 17 -13.03 -7.59 3.01
C ASP A 17 -13.65 -6.27 3.53
N PRO A 18 -13.33 -5.12 2.91
CA PRO A 18 -13.89 -3.83 3.29
C PRO A 18 -15.25 -3.53 2.60
N GLY A 19 -15.73 -4.41 1.71
CA GLY A 19 -16.94 -4.19 0.92
C GLY A 19 -16.70 -3.38 -0.36
N PRO A 20 -17.68 -3.35 -1.30
CA PRO A 20 -17.47 -2.92 -2.68
C PRO A 20 -17.43 -1.40 -2.92
N GLU A 21 -17.83 -0.57 -1.95
CA GLU A 21 -18.02 0.89 -2.14
C GLU A 21 -16.76 1.73 -1.85
N ARG A 22 -15.58 1.09 -1.72
CA ARG A 22 -14.37 1.70 -1.13
C ARG A 22 -13.15 1.64 -2.06
N HIS A 23 -13.13 2.47 -3.12
CA HIS A 23 -12.12 2.39 -4.18
C HIS A 23 -11.47 3.74 -4.50
N ASN A 24 -10.13 3.82 -4.39
CA ASN A 24 -9.29 4.94 -4.85
C ASN A 24 -8.12 4.43 -5.72
N ALA A 25 -8.34 3.47 -6.63
CA ALA A 25 -7.21 2.84 -7.33
C ALA A 25 -6.50 3.70 -8.37
N TYR A 26 -7.04 4.85 -8.74
CA TYR A 26 -6.48 5.68 -9.81
C TYR A 26 -6.30 7.13 -9.37
N TRP A 27 -6.11 7.37 -8.06
CA TRP A 27 -6.04 8.72 -7.54
C TRP A 27 -4.83 9.50 -8.08
N MET A 28 -3.71 8.84 -8.41
CA MET A 28 -2.54 9.53 -8.97
C MET A 28 -2.80 10.02 -10.40
N SER A 29 -3.82 9.52 -11.12
CA SER A 29 -4.19 10.01 -12.46
C SER A 29 -4.57 11.50 -12.50
N TYR A 30 -5.00 12.06 -11.37
CA TYR A 30 -5.38 13.47 -11.25
C TYR A 30 -4.21 14.38 -10.87
N VAL A 31 -3.06 13.82 -10.53
CA VAL A 31 -1.87 14.56 -10.10
C VAL A 31 -0.99 14.85 -11.33
N PRO A 32 -0.48 16.08 -11.54
CA PRO A 32 0.39 16.40 -12.68
C PRO A 32 1.70 15.60 -12.68
N ASP A 33 2.16 15.20 -13.87
CA ASP A 33 3.39 14.43 -14.06
C ASP A 33 4.65 15.13 -13.52
N SER A 34 4.64 16.47 -13.48
CA SER A 34 5.79 17.28 -13.05
C SER A 34 6.01 17.29 -11.54
N LYS A 35 5.06 16.78 -10.74
CA LYS A 35 5.19 16.69 -9.29
C LYS A 35 6.20 15.63 -8.89
N PHE A 36 7.12 15.93 -7.98
CA PHE A 36 7.94 14.90 -7.34
C PHE A 36 7.09 14.02 -6.43
N LEU A 37 7.45 12.73 -6.28
CA LEU A 37 6.74 11.84 -5.34
C LEU A 37 6.81 12.34 -3.89
N SER A 38 7.87 13.07 -3.54
CA SER A 38 8.02 13.77 -2.25
C SER A 38 7.07 14.93 -2.03
N GLU A 39 6.45 15.47 -3.09
CA GLU A 39 5.43 16.51 -2.97
C GLU A 39 4.03 15.94 -2.67
N LEU A 40 3.88 14.61 -2.60
CA LEU A 40 2.60 13.94 -2.46
C LEU A 40 2.36 13.42 -1.04
N SER A 41 1.12 13.56 -0.59
CA SER A 41 0.54 12.84 0.53
C SER A 41 0.19 11.43 0.09
N ILE A 42 0.96 10.44 0.54
CA ILE A 42 0.86 9.05 0.07
C ILE A 42 0.46 8.12 1.24
N PRO A 43 -0.66 7.41 1.15
CA PRO A 43 -1.01 6.37 2.12
C PRO A 43 -0.06 5.18 1.98
N GLY A 44 0.48 4.71 3.11
CA GLY A 44 1.34 3.53 3.20
C GLY A 44 0.91 2.52 4.25
N THR A 45 1.37 1.28 4.12
CA THR A 45 1.11 0.22 5.10
C THR A 45 2.39 -0.33 5.70
N HIS A 46 2.43 -0.45 7.02
CA HIS A 46 3.54 -1.05 7.75
C HIS A 46 3.43 -2.57 7.70
N ASN A 47 4.56 -3.27 7.51
CA ASN A 47 4.60 -4.72 7.34
C ASN A 47 3.47 -5.19 6.40
N THR A 48 3.44 -4.64 5.18
CA THR A 48 2.30 -4.69 4.23
C THR A 48 1.71 -6.09 4.05
N MET A 49 2.58 -7.10 3.99
CA MET A 49 2.20 -8.50 3.69
C MET A 49 1.83 -9.32 4.93
N SER A 50 1.81 -8.70 6.12
CA SER A 50 1.52 -9.40 7.38
C SER A 50 0.10 -10.00 7.45
N TYR A 51 -0.82 -9.59 6.58
CA TYR A 51 -2.16 -10.22 6.45
C TYR A 51 -2.09 -11.71 6.08
N ALA A 52 -1.00 -12.14 5.42
CA ALA A 52 -0.81 -13.50 4.95
C ALA A 52 -0.49 -14.47 6.11
N TYR A 53 0.04 -13.96 7.23
CA TYR A 53 0.33 -14.78 8.40
C TYR A 53 -0.97 -15.31 9.01
N ASP A 54 -1.05 -16.60 9.35
CA ASP A 54 -2.26 -17.28 9.85
C ASP A 54 -2.12 -17.90 11.25
N GLY A 55 -0.99 -17.66 11.93
CA GLY A 55 -0.76 -18.14 13.29
C GLY A 55 -1.85 -17.69 14.27
N LYS A 56 -2.44 -18.62 15.01
CA LYS A 56 -3.60 -18.34 15.87
C LYS A 56 -3.30 -17.37 17.01
N ILE A 57 -2.29 -17.68 17.83
CA ILE A 57 -1.94 -16.88 19.02
C ILE A 57 -0.95 -15.78 18.64
N THR A 58 0.12 -16.17 17.96
CA THR A 58 1.17 -15.27 17.47
C THR A 58 0.66 -14.25 16.47
N GLY A 59 -0.44 -14.54 15.75
CA GLY A 59 -1.03 -13.61 14.79
C GLY A 59 -1.55 -12.33 15.42
N LEU A 60 -1.82 -12.33 16.72
CA LEU A 60 -2.11 -11.10 17.46
C LEU A 60 -0.94 -10.11 17.40
N TRP A 61 0.30 -10.59 17.39
CA TRP A 61 1.51 -9.78 17.45
C TRP A 61 2.17 -9.55 16.10
N VAL A 62 1.98 -10.48 15.17
CA VAL A 62 2.63 -10.48 13.85
C VAL A 62 1.82 -9.73 12.80
N ARG A 63 0.48 -9.74 12.91
CA ARG A 63 -0.37 -9.05 11.95
C ARG A 63 -0.35 -7.55 12.22
N CYS A 64 0.05 -6.81 11.20
CA CYS A 64 -0.07 -5.35 11.08
C CYS A 64 -1.12 -4.96 10.03
N GLN A 65 -1.59 -5.92 9.22
CA GLN A 65 -2.58 -5.72 8.17
C GLN A 65 -3.61 -6.87 8.19
N SER A 66 -4.86 -6.56 7.84
CA SER A 66 -5.91 -7.57 7.60
C SER A 66 -6.24 -7.73 6.12
N LEU A 67 -5.92 -6.74 5.29
CA LEU A 67 -6.36 -6.66 3.91
C LEU A 67 -5.33 -7.28 2.97
N LEU A 68 -5.82 -7.98 1.94
CA LEU A 68 -4.98 -8.48 0.84
C LEU A 68 -4.26 -7.31 0.16
N LEU A 69 -3.09 -7.58 -0.43
CA LEU A 69 -2.31 -6.56 -1.15
C LEU A 69 -3.16 -5.86 -2.24
N SER A 70 -3.92 -6.64 -3.02
CA SER A 70 -4.81 -6.10 -4.05
C SER A 70 -5.83 -5.11 -3.48
N ILE A 71 -6.38 -5.40 -2.30
CA ILE A 71 -7.36 -4.53 -1.64
C ILE A 71 -6.69 -3.27 -1.11
N GLN A 72 -5.51 -3.39 -0.47
CA GLN A 72 -4.73 -2.23 -0.01
C GLN A 72 -4.46 -1.26 -1.17
N LEU A 73 -3.96 -1.77 -2.31
CA LEU A 73 -3.70 -0.99 -3.51
C LEU A 73 -5.00 -0.36 -4.06
N ASN A 74 -6.10 -1.13 -4.11
CA ASN A 74 -7.38 -0.62 -4.60
C ASN A 74 -8.00 0.45 -3.71
N MET A 75 -7.73 0.42 -2.40
CA MET A 75 -8.15 1.46 -1.47
C MET A 75 -7.34 2.75 -1.60
N GLY A 76 -6.17 2.69 -2.25
CA GLY A 76 -5.33 3.85 -2.54
C GLY A 76 -3.93 3.83 -1.91
N VAL A 77 -3.54 2.73 -1.23
CA VAL A 77 -2.18 2.56 -0.69
C VAL A 77 -1.17 2.55 -1.84
N ARG A 78 -0.10 3.35 -1.73
CA ARG A 78 0.97 3.43 -2.74
C ARG A 78 2.38 3.33 -2.14
N PHE A 79 2.50 3.20 -0.82
CA PHE A 79 3.77 2.88 -0.15
C PHE A 79 3.67 1.55 0.59
N LEU A 80 4.55 0.61 0.27
CA LEU A 80 4.59 -0.72 0.86
C LEU A 80 5.88 -0.91 1.66
N ASP A 81 5.74 -1.26 2.94
CA ASP A 81 6.86 -1.65 3.82
C ASP A 81 7.10 -3.16 3.68
N ILE A 82 8.11 -3.53 2.91
CA ILE A 82 8.45 -4.90 2.53
C ILE A 82 9.76 -5.30 3.19
N ARG A 83 9.68 -6.26 4.11
CA ARG A 83 10.84 -6.71 4.90
C ARG A 83 11.16 -8.15 4.53
N CYS A 84 12.41 -8.40 4.12
CA CYS A 84 12.79 -9.66 3.51
C CYS A 84 14.06 -10.25 4.11
N GLN A 85 14.17 -11.57 4.06
CA GLN A 85 15.37 -12.33 4.37
C GLN A 85 15.69 -13.24 3.19
N ALA A 86 16.97 -13.25 2.78
CA ALA A 86 17.46 -14.26 1.84
C ALA A 86 17.48 -15.64 2.54
N SER A 87 16.79 -16.63 1.98
CA SER A 87 16.76 -18.00 2.51
C SER A 87 16.63 -19.00 1.37
N ASP A 88 17.53 -19.98 1.32
CA ASP A 88 17.48 -21.14 0.40
C ASP A 88 17.24 -20.77 -1.08
N GLY A 89 17.89 -19.70 -1.56
CA GLY A 89 17.74 -19.21 -2.93
C GLY A 89 16.44 -18.45 -3.20
N ASP A 90 15.66 -18.13 -2.16
CA ASP A 90 14.45 -17.32 -2.21
C ASP A 90 14.59 -16.02 -1.39
N MET A 91 13.66 -15.10 -1.61
CA MET A 91 13.47 -13.89 -0.80
C MET A 91 12.17 -14.01 -0.01
N LEU A 92 12.29 -14.45 1.24
CA LEU A 92 11.16 -14.65 2.13
C LEU A 92 10.79 -13.33 2.80
N LEU A 93 9.49 -13.02 2.80
CA LEU A 93 8.94 -11.91 3.55
C LEU A 93 8.90 -12.26 5.04
N LYS A 94 9.31 -11.32 5.90
CA LYS A 94 9.50 -11.56 7.32
C LYS A 94 8.88 -10.47 8.18
N HIS A 95 8.47 -10.85 9.39
CA HIS A 95 8.26 -9.93 10.51
C HIS A 95 8.94 -10.57 11.72
N GLY A 96 10.14 -10.10 12.08
CA GLY A 96 11.01 -10.82 13.01
C GLY A 96 11.25 -12.26 12.53
N GLY A 97 10.99 -13.24 13.40
CA GLY A 97 11.18 -14.66 13.08
C GLY A 97 10.13 -15.28 12.14
N TYR A 98 9.01 -14.60 11.88
CA TYR A 98 7.84 -15.19 11.20
C TYR A 98 7.85 -14.97 9.69
N ASN A 99 7.47 -15.99 8.92
CA ASN A 99 7.37 -15.94 7.46
C ASN A 99 5.99 -15.42 7.02
N LEU A 100 5.99 -14.51 6.04
CA LEU A 100 4.78 -13.85 5.50
C LEU A 100 4.52 -14.18 4.02
N GLY A 101 5.36 -15.01 3.39
CA GLY A 101 5.29 -15.32 1.96
C GLY A 101 6.59 -15.01 1.24
N LYS A 102 6.52 -14.80 -0.07
CA LYS A 102 7.70 -14.54 -0.93
C LYS A 102 7.64 -13.16 -1.55
N LEU A 103 8.80 -12.54 -1.75
CA LEU A 103 8.91 -11.24 -2.43
C LEU A 103 8.32 -11.26 -3.84
N THR A 104 8.48 -12.39 -4.55
CA THR A 104 7.93 -12.60 -5.90
C THR A 104 6.41 -12.37 -5.97
N ASP A 105 5.67 -12.78 -4.94
CA ASP A 105 4.21 -12.64 -4.90
C ASP A 105 3.81 -11.16 -4.77
N THR A 106 4.53 -10.42 -3.93
CA THR A 106 4.36 -8.96 -3.77
C THR A 106 4.64 -8.23 -5.08
N LEU A 107 5.79 -8.52 -5.72
CA LEU A 107 6.17 -7.87 -6.99
C LEU A 107 5.14 -8.19 -8.08
N THR A 108 4.68 -9.44 -8.18
CA THR A 108 3.65 -9.86 -9.13
C THR A 108 2.32 -9.12 -8.88
N GLY A 109 1.89 -9.00 -7.62
CA GLY A 109 0.70 -8.25 -7.25
C GLY A 109 0.79 -6.77 -7.64
N CYS A 110 1.94 -6.15 -7.44
CA CYS A 110 2.19 -4.76 -7.85
C CYS A 110 2.18 -4.60 -9.38
N VAL A 111 2.80 -5.52 -10.13
CA VAL A 111 2.76 -5.49 -11.60
C VAL A 111 1.34 -5.61 -12.12
N ASN A 112 0.54 -6.55 -11.60
CA ASN A 112 -0.85 -6.72 -12.02
C ASN A 112 -1.67 -5.44 -11.76
N PHE A 113 -1.46 -4.79 -10.62
CA PHE A 113 -2.09 -3.52 -10.30
C PHE A 113 -1.67 -2.41 -11.27
N LEU A 114 -0.38 -2.24 -11.51
CA LEU A 114 0.16 -1.19 -12.39
C LEU A 114 -0.20 -1.40 -13.87
N GLN A 115 -0.38 -2.64 -14.31
CA GLN A 115 -0.90 -2.94 -15.65
C GLN A 115 -2.38 -2.57 -15.78
N THR A 116 -3.15 -2.69 -14.70
CA THR A 116 -4.56 -2.30 -14.66
C THR A 116 -4.71 -0.77 -14.55
N TYR A 117 -3.86 -0.13 -13.76
CA TYR A 117 -3.87 1.31 -13.51
C TYR A 117 -2.50 1.93 -13.86
N PRO A 118 -2.18 2.11 -15.15
CA PRO A 118 -0.86 2.59 -15.59
C PRO A 118 -0.57 4.04 -15.20
N SER A 119 -1.59 4.79 -14.75
CA SER A 119 -1.38 6.12 -14.16
C SER A 119 -0.69 6.06 -12.81
N GLU A 120 -0.74 4.94 -12.09
CA GLU A 120 -0.24 4.86 -10.72
C GLU A 120 1.24 4.46 -10.67
N CYS A 121 1.87 4.66 -9.53
CA CYS A 121 3.17 4.08 -9.20
C CYS A 121 3.13 3.49 -7.79
N VAL A 122 3.95 2.49 -7.47
CA VAL A 122 4.03 1.95 -6.11
C VAL A 122 5.45 2.12 -5.57
N ILE A 123 5.59 2.70 -4.39
CA ILE A 123 6.87 2.83 -3.68
C ILE A 123 7.04 1.59 -2.79
N LEU A 124 8.12 0.84 -2.97
CA LEU A 124 8.46 -0.31 -2.16
C LEU A 124 9.71 0.04 -1.34
N ARG A 125 9.54 0.19 -0.02
CA ARG A 125 10.68 0.09 0.88
C ARG A 125 11.02 -1.39 1.02
N ILE A 126 12.19 -1.78 0.52
CA ILE A 126 12.71 -3.13 0.73
C ILE A 126 13.75 -3.05 1.84
N ALA A 127 13.45 -3.65 2.97
CA ALA A 127 14.33 -3.72 4.12
C ALA A 127 14.89 -5.14 4.30
N GLN A 128 16.16 -5.24 4.69
CA GLN A 128 16.73 -6.50 5.15
C GLN A 128 16.23 -6.80 6.56
N GLU A 129 15.53 -7.92 6.74
CA GLU A 129 15.08 -8.43 8.02
C GLU A 129 15.91 -9.66 8.40
N ASN A 130 16.52 -9.62 9.59
CA ASN A 130 17.49 -10.62 10.07
C ASN A 130 18.75 -10.70 9.19
N SER A 131 19.77 -11.40 9.66
CA SER A 131 20.99 -11.63 8.88
C SER A 131 20.69 -12.57 7.70
N SER A 132 21.32 -12.30 6.55
CA SER A 132 21.37 -13.25 5.43
C SER A 132 22.09 -14.53 5.84
N LEU A 133 21.94 -15.58 5.02
CA LEU A 133 22.80 -16.76 5.09
C LEU A 133 24.28 -16.34 5.04
N GLU A 134 25.12 -17.05 5.79
CA GLU A 134 26.55 -16.73 5.91
C GLU A 134 27.21 -16.58 4.52
N GLY A 135 27.86 -15.43 4.29
CA GLY A 135 28.62 -15.14 3.08
C GLY A 135 27.84 -14.60 1.87
N LEU A 136 26.50 -14.46 1.96
CA LEU A 136 25.69 -13.89 0.88
C LEU A 136 25.26 -12.46 1.21
N ASP A 137 25.76 -11.51 0.40
CA ASP A 137 25.32 -10.13 0.45
C ASP A 137 23.83 -10.01 0.09
N PHE A 138 23.06 -9.29 0.91
CA PHE A 138 21.60 -9.17 0.72
C PHE A 138 21.23 -8.51 -0.60
N ARG A 139 21.98 -7.49 -1.03
CA ARG A 139 21.75 -6.81 -2.31
C ARG A 139 21.97 -7.77 -3.46
N ASP A 140 23.04 -8.56 -3.42
CA ASP A 140 23.35 -9.54 -4.47
C ASP A 140 22.31 -10.66 -4.54
N ALA A 141 21.80 -11.10 -3.38
CA ALA A 141 20.71 -12.06 -3.32
C ALA A 141 19.37 -11.50 -3.85
N LEU A 142 19.14 -10.20 -3.71
CA LEU A 142 17.90 -9.53 -4.10
C LEU A 142 17.85 -9.26 -5.62
N GLU A 143 18.99 -9.01 -6.24
CA GLU A 143 19.08 -8.55 -7.62
C GLU A 143 18.36 -9.45 -8.64
N PRO A 144 18.47 -10.80 -8.61
CA PRO A 144 17.74 -11.67 -9.54
C PRO A 144 16.22 -11.49 -9.47
N PHE A 145 15.69 -11.18 -8.29
CA PHE A 145 14.26 -10.90 -8.11
C PHE A 145 13.91 -9.57 -8.75
N LEU A 146 14.69 -8.52 -8.57
CA LEU A 146 14.43 -7.22 -9.19
C LEU A 146 14.56 -7.29 -10.72
N ASP A 147 15.58 -7.98 -11.23
CA ASP A 147 15.85 -8.06 -12.67
C ASP A 147 14.73 -8.74 -13.45
N ARG A 148 14.12 -9.78 -12.85
CA ARG A 148 12.93 -10.44 -13.40
C ARG A 148 11.74 -9.49 -13.62
N PHE A 149 11.65 -8.41 -12.83
CA PHE A 149 10.60 -7.39 -12.93
C PHE A 149 11.11 -6.04 -13.43
N SER A 150 12.32 -5.98 -13.99
CA SER A 150 13.01 -4.74 -14.41
C SER A 150 12.16 -3.82 -15.29
N SER A 151 11.32 -4.37 -16.16
CA SER A 151 10.40 -3.61 -17.02
C SER A 151 9.37 -2.79 -16.26
N HIS A 152 9.11 -3.11 -14.98
CA HIS A 152 8.18 -2.41 -14.09
C HIS A 152 8.89 -1.84 -12.86
N ILE A 153 10.22 -1.79 -12.81
CA ILE A 153 10.98 -1.22 -11.70
C ILE A 153 11.69 0.05 -12.15
N LEU A 154 11.64 1.08 -11.31
CA LEU A 154 12.43 2.30 -11.45
C LEU A 154 13.54 2.30 -10.38
N LYS A 155 14.75 1.90 -10.80
CA LYS A 155 16.00 2.02 -10.04
C LYS A 155 16.59 3.41 -10.31
N ARG A 156 16.83 4.23 -9.28
CA ARG A 156 17.48 5.56 -9.37
C ARG A 156 17.95 6.04 -8.01
N ARG A 157 18.90 6.97 -7.97
CA ARG A 157 19.49 7.52 -6.72
C ARG A 157 18.82 8.78 -6.18
N SER A 158 17.98 9.44 -6.98
CA SER A 158 17.32 10.70 -6.62
C SER A 158 15.80 10.54 -6.63
N MET A 159 15.08 11.47 -6.01
CA MET A 159 13.62 11.50 -6.06
C MET A 159 13.07 11.65 -7.50
N PRO A 160 12.20 10.74 -7.98
CA PRO A 160 11.54 10.89 -9.28
C PRO A 160 10.35 11.84 -9.24
N THR A 161 10.02 12.37 -10.41
CA THR A 161 8.69 12.91 -10.71
C THR A 161 7.67 11.79 -10.84
N LEU A 162 6.39 12.10 -10.67
CA LEU A 162 5.30 11.15 -10.85
C LEU A 162 5.27 10.62 -12.28
N GLY A 163 5.50 11.48 -13.29
CA GLY A 163 5.55 11.08 -14.69
C GLY A 163 6.60 10.00 -14.98
N GLU A 164 7.79 10.13 -14.39
CA GLU A 164 8.84 9.09 -14.49
C GLU A 164 8.46 7.79 -13.77
N ALA A 165 7.65 7.87 -12.72
CA ALA A 165 7.29 6.74 -11.86
C ALA A 165 6.04 5.98 -12.34
N ARG A 166 5.18 6.57 -13.19
CA ARG A 166 3.93 5.94 -13.62
C ARG A 166 4.16 4.57 -14.28
N GLY A 167 3.34 3.59 -13.90
CA GLY A 167 3.47 2.20 -14.32
C GLY A 167 4.66 1.46 -13.72
N LYS A 168 5.38 2.05 -12.75
CA LYS A 168 6.58 1.49 -12.13
C LYS A 168 6.46 1.32 -10.62
N MET A 169 7.26 0.37 -10.13
CA MET A 169 7.63 0.20 -8.73
C MET A 169 8.91 1.00 -8.47
N VAL A 170 8.85 1.97 -7.56
CA VAL A 170 10.01 2.76 -7.13
C VAL A 170 10.62 2.10 -5.89
N ILE A 171 11.88 1.69 -5.96
CA ILE A 171 12.54 0.96 -4.88
C ILE A 171 13.26 1.93 -3.94
N LEU A 172 12.95 1.84 -2.64
CA LEU A 172 13.75 2.42 -1.57
C LEU A 172 14.54 1.30 -0.89
N ALA A 173 15.86 1.37 -0.99
CA ALA A 173 16.76 0.36 -0.44
C ALA A 173 17.05 0.67 1.04
N ASP A 174 16.48 -0.14 1.93
CA ASP A 174 16.74 -0.10 3.37
C ASP A 174 17.61 -1.28 3.81
N PHE A 175 18.80 -1.31 3.22
CA PHE A 175 19.87 -2.27 3.44
C PHE A 175 21.17 -1.64 2.95
N ASP A 176 22.29 -2.32 3.17
CA ASP A 176 23.58 -1.83 2.70
C ASP A 176 23.66 -1.88 1.18
N ILE A 177 23.82 -0.70 0.57
CA ILE A 177 24.09 -0.53 -0.85
C ILE A 177 25.40 0.23 -1.04
N LYS A 178 26.09 -0.04 -2.14
CA LYS A 178 27.33 0.61 -2.53
C LYS A 178 27.03 1.92 -3.24
N ASP A 179 28.00 2.84 -3.24
CA ASP A 179 27.89 4.09 -4.00
C ASP A 179 27.81 3.88 -5.52
N THR A 180 28.07 2.68 -6.02
CA THR A 180 27.90 2.31 -7.43
C THR A 180 26.52 1.75 -7.75
N ASP A 181 25.67 1.49 -6.75
CA ASP A 181 24.33 0.97 -6.98
C ASP A 181 23.37 2.07 -7.46
N ASP A 182 22.55 1.76 -8.46
CA ASP A 182 21.50 2.64 -8.98
C ASP A 182 20.22 2.60 -8.13
N MET A 183 20.35 2.64 -6.80
CA MET A 183 19.22 2.54 -5.87
C MET A 183 19.10 3.77 -4.98
N MET A 184 17.85 4.12 -4.64
CA MET A 184 17.56 5.22 -3.72
C MET A 184 17.71 4.67 -2.31
N LYS A 185 18.76 5.08 -1.60
CA LYS A 185 18.96 4.63 -0.21
C LYS A 185 17.85 5.21 0.68
N TYR A 186 17.32 4.38 1.55
CA TYR A 186 16.35 4.80 2.56
C TYR A 186 17.05 5.70 3.58
N GLY A 187 16.45 6.85 3.91
CA GLY A 187 17.06 7.87 4.77
C GLY A 187 17.98 8.87 4.06
N ASN A 188 18.74 8.46 3.04
CA ASN A 188 19.72 9.31 2.36
C ASN A 188 19.62 9.17 0.84
N MET A 189 19.57 10.27 0.08
CA MET A 189 19.53 10.19 -1.39
C MET A 189 20.45 11.21 -2.06
N THR A 190 20.76 11.00 -3.34
CA THR A 190 21.50 11.99 -4.12
C THR A 190 20.58 13.16 -4.47
N ASN A 191 20.93 14.38 -4.04
CA ASN A 191 20.18 15.62 -4.26
C ASN A 191 18.76 15.62 -3.65
N GLY A 192 18.71 15.32 -2.34
CA GLY A 192 17.52 15.31 -1.48
C GLY A 192 17.82 14.46 -0.24
N ASN A 193 16.90 14.35 0.72
CA ASN A 193 17.01 13.40 1.83
C ASN A 193 15.60 12.93 2.27
N MET A 194 15.55 11.83 3.03
CA MET A 194 14.30 11.39 3.67
C MET A 194 14.32 11.75 5.15
N ILE A 195 13.28 12.43 5.63
CA ILE A 195 13.05 12.68 7.06
C ILE A 195 12.03 11.66 7.55
N ILE A 196 12.48 10.77 8.44
CA ILE A 196 11.72 9.60 8.86
C ILE A 196 11.36 9.73 10.34
N CYS A 197 10.06 9.62 10.64
CA CYS A 197 9.56 9.44 11.99
C CYS A 197 9.17 7.97 12.20
N ASP A 198 10.09 7.18 12.75
CA ASP A 198 9.90 5.74 13.04
C ASP A 198 10.22 5.39 14.50
N ASN A 199 9.75 6.22 15.44
CA ASN A 199 9.84 5.86 16.87
C ASN A 199 8.78 4.81 17.20
N SER A 200 9.13 3.53 17.08
CA SER A 200 8.25 2.40 17.37
C SER A 200 8.14 2.06 18.86
N LYS A 201 9.09 2.52 19.70
CA LYS A 201 9.14 2.28 21.15
C LYS A 201 9.21 3.60 21.94
N PRO A 202 8.18 4.45 21.86
CA PRO A 202 8.15 5.72 22.57
C PRO A 202 7.90 5.51 24.07
N ASP A 203 8.48 6.38 24.90
CA ASP A 203 8.34 6.41 26.35
C ASP A 203 6.87 6.58 26.78
N SER A 204 6.06 7.24 25.94
CA SER A 204 4.63 7.41 26.16
C SER A 204 3.84 7.49 24.85
N PHE A 205 2.52 7.30 24.95
CA PHE A 205 1.61 7.54 23.82
C PHE A 205 1.68 9.00 23.34
N SER A 206 1.81 9.96 24.26
CA SER A 206 1.95 11.39 23.91
C SER A 206 3.19 11.64 23.06
N GLN A 207 4.35 11.11 23.47
CA GLN A 207 5.60 11.28 22.74
C GLN A 207 5.50 10.74 21.30
N LYS A 208 4.77 9.64 21.09
CA LYS A 208 4.48 9.13 19.74
C LYS A 208 3.68 10.13 18.91
N MET A 209 2.59 10.63 19.50
CA MET A 209 1.69 11.57 18.84
C MET A 209 2.39 12.89 18.51
N ASP A 210 3.23 13.39 19.41
CA ASP A 210 4.03 14.60 19.20
C ASP A 210 5.02 14.41 18.05
N GLY A 211 5.68 13.25 17.97
CA GLY A 211 6.55 12.90 16.85
C GLY A 211 5.81 12.82 15.50
N ILE A 212 4.65 12.17 15.47
CA ILE A 212 3.78 12.09 14.28
C ILE A 212 3.39 13.50 13.83
N LYS A 213 2.89 14.32 14.77
CA LYS A 213 2.44 15.69 14.49
C LYS A 213 3.60 16.54 13.96
N ALA A 214 4.74 16.52 14.62
CA ALA A 214 5.91 17.32 14.22
C ALA A 214 6.44 16.93 12.83
N ASN A 215 6.40 15.66 12.46
CA ASN A 215 6.85 15.23 11.14
C ASN A 215 5.86 15.65 10.03
N ILE A 216 4.56 15.51 10.28
CA ILE A 216 3.50 15.96 9.36
C ILE A 216 3.55 17.47 9.18
N GLU A 217 3.72 18.25 10.25
CA GLU A 217 3.84 19.71 10.17
C GLU A 217 5.06 20.13 9.34
N LYS A 218 6.20 19.47 9.51
CA LYS A 218 7.38 19.75 8.67
C LYS A 218 7.18 19.38 7.20
N ALA A 219 6.39 18.34 6.92
CA ALA A 219 6.09 17.90 5.55
C ALA A 219 5.26 18.93 4.77
N SER A 220 4.38 19.69 5.45
CA SER A 220 3.60 20.74 4.80
C SER A 220 4.37 22.05 4.63
N GLU A 221 5.39 22.29 5.46
CA GLU A 221 6.28 23.45 5.35
C GLU A 221 7.27 23.38 4.18
N THR A 222 7.44 22.20 3.55
CA THR A 222 8.48 21.92 2.56
C THR A 222 8.20 22.58 1.20
N THR A 223 8.30 23.90 1.16
CA THR A 223 8.24 24.73 -0.05
C THR A 223 9.63 25.00 -0.66
N ARG A 224 10.72 24.67 0.05
CA ARG A 224 12.10 25.02 -0.31
C ARG A 224 12.87 23.93 -1.05
N ASP A 225 12.69 22.66 -0.71
CA ASP A 225 13.29 21.52 -1.42
C ASP A 225 12.24 20.47 -1.76
N LYS A 226 11.77 20.51 -3.01
CA LYS A 226 10.74 19.60 -3.51
C LYS A 226 11.19 18.14 -3.53
N LYS A 227 12.47 17.82 -3.35
CA LYS A 227 13.03 16.46 -3.37
C LYS A 227 13.20 15.85 -1.98
N GLN A 228 12.95 16.62 -0.92
CA GLN A 228 12.96 16.11 0.44
C GLN A 228 11.65 15.34 0.73
N MET A 229 11.78 14.08 1.12
CA MET A 229 10.64 13.20 1.39
C MET A 229 10.42 13.02 2.89
N TYR A 230 9.18 13.10 3.34
CA TYR A 230 8.81 12.83 4.73
C TYR A 230 8.08 11.50 4.82
N ILE A 231 8.48 10.66 5.79
CA ILE A 231 7.85 9.37 6.04
C ILE A 231 7.48 9.29 7.52
N THR A 232 6.19 9.14 7.80
CA THR A 232 5.65 9.10 9.17
C THR A 232 5.04 7.75 9.45
N PHE A 233 5.67 6.96 10.31
CA PHE A 233 5.12 5.70 10.79
C PHE A 233 4.22 5.94 12.00
N THR A 234 2.95 5.57 11.88
CA THR A 234 1.95 5.76 12.94
C THR A 234 1.80 4.55 13.87
N TYR A 235 2.37 3.40 13.49
CA TYR A 235 2.40 2.19 14.32
C TYR A 235 3.24 2.39 15.60
N ARG A 236 2.97 1.57 16.62
CA ARG A 236 3.69 1.57 17.89
C ARG A 236 3.74 0.15 18.44
N TYR A 237 4.85 -0.16 19.12
CA TYR A 237 5.01 -1.35 19.94
C TYR A 237 4.96 -0.96 21.43
N THR A 238 4.32 -1.77 22.28
CA THR A 238 4.37 -1.59 23.74
C THR A 238 5.44 -2.47 24.36
N TRP A 239 6.18 -1.93 25.33
CA TRP A 239 7.13 -2.69 26.15
C TRP A 239 6.47 -3.95 26.74
N LEU A 240 7.19 -5.08 26.69
CA LEU A 240 6.74 -6.45 27.00
C LEU A 240 5.66 -7.08 26.08
N GLY A 241 5.22 -6.39 25.02
CA GLY A 241 4.18 -6.95 24.14
C GLY A 241 2.89 -7.22 24.93
N ILE A 242 2.41 -6.21 25.67
CA ILE A 242 1.16 -6.30 26.43
C ILE A 242 -0.04 -5.90 25.57
N GLU A 243 0.12 -4.94 24.66
CA GLU A 243 -0.92 -4.54 23.70
C GLU A 243 -0.56 -4.95 22.27
N CYS A 244 -1.42 -5.73 21.62
CA CYS A 244 -1.21 -6.13 20.23
C CYS A 244 -1.33 -4.93 19.27
N PRO A 245 -0.67 -4.96 18.09
CA PRO A 245 -0.79 -3.92 17.07
C PRO A 245 -2.23 -3.50 16.79
N GLN A 246 -3.16 -4.45 16.80
CA GLN A 246 -4.59 -4.19 16.59
C GLN A 246 -5.19 -3.27 17.66
N GLU A 247 -4.91 -3.55 18.94
CA GLU A 247 -5.46 -2.76 20.06
C GLU A 247 -4.83 -1.37 20.13
N ILE A 248 -3.53 -1.27 19.87
CA ILE A 248 -2.81 0.01 19.81
C ILE A 248 -3.41 0.89 18.71
N THR A 249 -3.56 0.33 17.51
CA THR A 249 -4.06 1.05 16.35
C THR A 249 -5.51 1.49 16.54
N ARG A 250 -6.34 0.63 17.14
CA ARG A 250 -7.72 0.96 17.54
C ARG A 250 -7.80 2.22 18.40
N ARG A 251 -6.78 2.46 19.24
CA ARG A 251 -6.70 3.63 20.12
C ARG A 251 -6.03 4.84 19.45
N SER A 252 -4.99 4.63 18.65
CA SER A 252 -4.20 5.72 18.05
C SER A 252 -4.85 6.33 16.80
N ASN A 253 -5.51 5.52 15.97
CA ASN A 253 -6.07 5.96 14.69
C ASN A 253 -6.99 7.16 14.80
N PRO A 254 -8.00 7.18 15.69
CA PRO A 254 -8.86 8.35 15.83
C PRO A 254 -8.09 9.67 16.07
N THR A 255 -6.99 9.62 16.84
CA THR A 255 -6.22 10.80 17.22
C THR A 255 -5.41 11.35 16.06
N TRP A 256 -4.59 10.54 15.38
CA TRP A 256 -3.78 11.06 14.27
C TRP A 256 -4.63 11.25 12.99
N HIS A 257 -5.77 10.56 12.84
CA HIS A 257 -6.74 10.87 11.78
C HIS A 257 -7.35 12.26 11.93
N TYR A 258 -7.63 12.67 13.16
CA TYR A 258 -8.05 14.04 13.42
C TYR A 258 -6.97 15.04 13.01
N LEU A 259 -5.69 14.72 13.24
CA LEU A 259 -4.58 15.54 12.76
C LEU A 259 -4.59 15.63 11.23
N VAL A 260 -4.66 14.50 10.51
CA VAL A 260 -4.75 14.45 9.04
C VAL A 260 -5.85 15.38 8.53
N ARG A 261 -7.10 15.19 8.99
CA ARG A 261 -8.25 15.97 8.49
C ARG A 261 -8.18 17.48 8.72
N ASN A 262 -7.54 17.90 9.80
CA ASN A 262 -7.46 19.31 10.18
C ASN A 262 -6.12 19.94 9.80
N HIS A 263 -5.26 19.19 9.11
CA HIS A 263 -3.99 19.68 8.61
C HIS A 263 -4.18 20.30 7.22
N ASN A 264 -3.43 21.36 6.93
CA ASN A 264 -3.38 21.95 5.60
C ASN A 264 -2.04 21.64 4.95
N GLY A 265 -2.05 21.23 3.68
CA GLY A 265 -0.84 20.94 2.92
C GLY A 265 -0.44 19.47 2.90
N CYS A 266 0.77 19.20 2.39
CA CYS A 266 1.30 17.84 2.19
C CYS A 266 1.60 17.16 3.53
N LEU A 267 1.31 15.86 3.62
CA LEU A 267 1.58 15.01 4.78
C LEU A 267 2.87 14.18 4.61
N GLY A 268 3.42 14.14 3.40
CA GLY A 268 4.38 13.13 2.98
C GLY A 268 3.75 11.73 2.95
N ILE A 269 4.57 10.70 3.12
CA ILE A 269 4.10 9.32 3.27
C ILE A 269 3.64 9.09 4.71
N VAL A 270 2.41 8.59 4.88
CA VAL A 270 1.88 8.19 6.19
C VAL A 270 1.73 6.67 6.21
N VAL A 271 2.58 5.98 6.98
CA VAL A 271 2.66 4.52 7.03
C VAL A 271 1.90 3.99 8.25
N MET A 272 0.91 3.13 8.01
CA MET A 272 -0.13 2.78 8.98
C MET A 272 -0.24 1.28 9.20
N ASP A 273 -0.62 0.91 10.42
CA ASP A 273 -1.16 -0.41 10.73
C ASP A 273 -2.67 -0.40 10.44
N PHE A 274 -3.16 -1.43 9.73
CA PHE A 274 -4.58 -1.69 9.42
C PHE A 274 -5.44 -0.44 9.10
N PRO A 275 -5.03 0.38 8.11
CA PRO A 275 -5.75 1.60 7.79
C PRO A 275 -7.17 1.31 7.30
N GLY A 276 -8.13 2.07 7.81
CA GLY A 276 -9.49 2.09 7.25
C GLY A 276 -9.57 2.91 5.97
N TYR A 277 -10.65 2.74 5.21
CA TYR A 277 -10.81 3.42 3.92
C TYR A 277 -10.83 4.94 4.03
N LYS A 278 -11.50 5.48 5.04
CA LYS A 278 -11.71 6.92 5.18
C LYS A 278 -10.41 7.65 5.46
N VAL A 279 -9.50 7.07 6.25
CA VAL A 279 -8.18 7.71 6.44
C VAL A 279 -7.33 7.67 5.20
N ILE A 280 -7.34 6.56 4.45
CA ILE A 280 -6.63 6.48 3.17
C ILE A 280 -7.13 7.58 2.24
N ARG A 281 -8.45 7.72 2.13
CA ARG A 281 -9.07 8.80 1.36
C ARG A 281 -8.70 10.19 1.88
N ASP A 282 -8.76 10.39 3.19
CA ASP A 282 -8.44 11.70 3.78
C ASP A 282 -6.99 12.09 3.49
N ILE A 283 -6.02 11.16 3.57
CA ILE A 283 -4.62 11.39 3.16
C ILE A 283 -4.54 11.76 1.66
N ILE A 284 -5.23 11.02 0.79
CA ILE A 284 -5.24 11.26 -0.66
C ILE A 284 -5.73 12.68 -0.97
N ASN A 285 -6.77 13.16 -0.28
CA ASN A 285 -7.37 14.49 -0.45
C ASN A 285 -6.38 15.66 -0.25
N HIS A 286 -5.23 15.45 0.40
CA HIS A 286 -4.21 16.49 0.54
C HIS A 286 -3.43 16.80 -0.75
N ASN A 287 -3.56 15.98 -1.81
CA ASN A 287 -2.90 16.28 -3.09
C ASN A 287 -3.72 17.20 -4.02
N GLY A 288 -4.89 17.67 -3.57
CA GLY A 288 -5.76 18.58 -4.31
C GLY A 288 -7.22 18.11 -4.33
N ASP A 289 -8.09 18.96 -4.88
CA ASP A 289 -9.50 18.64 -5.05
C ASP A 289 -9.68 17.63 -6.18
N TYR A 290 -9.95 16.38 -5.80
CA TYR A 290 -10.40 15.36 -6.73
C TYR A 290 -11.86 15.66 -7.09
N PRO A 291 -12.30 15.42 -8.35
CA PRO A 291 -13.71 15.45 -8.65
C PRO A 291 -14.43 14.46 -7.71
N LEU A 292 -15.18 15.00 -6.76
CA LEU A 292 -15.90 14.26 -5.72
C LEU A 292 -17.10 13.45 -6.28
N GLU A 293 -17.21 13.25 -7.59
CA GLU A 293 -18.37 12.64 -8.24
C GLU A 293 -17.98 11.57 -9.26
N ILE A 294 -17.47 10.42 -8.81
CA ILE A 294 -17.82 9.13 -9.45
C ILE A 294 -18.29 8.08 -8.41
N ALA A 295 -18.19 8.35 -7.10
CA ALA A 295 -18.75 7.45 -6.09
C ALA A 295 -20.19 7.78 -5.64
N TYR A 296 -20.70 9.01 -5.84
CA TYR A 296 -22.01 9.40 -5.28
C TYR A 296 -22.79 10.47 -6.06
N SER A 297 -22.75 10.48 -7.39
CA SER A 297 -23.91 11.01 -8.11
C SER A 297 -24.93 9.88 -8.19
N ARG A 298 -26.17 10.11 -7.73
CA ARG A 298 -27.33 9.21 -7.93
C ARG A 298 -27.60 8.88 -9.42
N ASN A 299 -26.76 9.35 -10.34
CA ASN A 299 -26.89 9.26 -11.79
C ASN A 299 -25.66 8.67 -12.50
N HIS A 300 -24.59 8.26 -11.80
CA HIS A 300 -23.62 7.34 -12.40
C HIS A 300 -24.13 5.93 -12.15
N ILE A 301 -24.62 5.31 -13.21
CA ILE A 301 -25.09 3.94 -13.18
C ILE A 301 -23.89 3.07 -12.83
N VAL A 302 -23.77 2.68 -11.56
CA VAL A 302 -22.98 1.52 -11.19
C VAL A 302 -23.68 0.34 -11.83
N HIS A 303 -23.16 -0.15 -12.95
CA HIS A 303 -23.78 -1.27 -13.64
C HIS A 303 -23.60 -2.50 -12.77
N ARG A 304 -24.67 -2.85 -12.06
CA ARG A 304 -24.80 -4.16 -11.42
C ARG A 304 -24.97 -5.17 -12.53
N LEU A 305 -23.90 -5.87 -12.84
CA LEU A 305 -23.93 -6.94 -13.81
C LEU A 305 -24.23 -8.23 -13.08
N LYS A 306 -25.19 -8.99 -13.59
CA LYS A 306 -25.38 -10.38 -13.18
C LYS A 306 -24.60 -11.24 -14.15
N VAL A 307 -23.45 -11.75 -13.72
CA VAL A 307 -22.61 -12.62 -14.54
C VAL A 307 -23.06 -14.05 -14.30
N ARG A 308 -23.51 -14.70 -15.37
CA ARG A 308 -23.93 -16.09 -15.36
C ARG A 308 -22.71 -16.97 -15.64
N TYR A 309 -22.28 -17.75 -14.64
CA TYR A 309 -21.12 -18.62 -14.79
C TYR A 309 -21.52 -19.99 -15.31
N HIS A 310 -20.80 -20.48 -16.33
CA HIS A 310 -21.00 -21.79 -16.93
C HIS A 310 -19.70 -22.60 -16.94
N ILE A 311 -19.75 -23.89 -16.62
CA ILE A 311 -18.65 -24.85 -16.83
C ILE A 311 -19.14 -25.92 -17.81
N GLY A 312 -18.41 -26.12 -18.91
CA GLY A 312 -18.77 -27.12 -19.92
C GLY A 312 -20.19 -26.94 -20.50
N GLY A 313 -20.63 -25.68 -20.64
CA GLY A 313 -21.97 -25.33 -21.11
C GLY A 313 -23.09 -25.44 -20.06
N ARG A 314 -22.82 -26.00 -18.87
CA ARG A 314 -23.80 -26.06 -17.77
C ARG A 314 -23.72 -24.82 -16.89
N PHE A 315 -24.88 -24.24 -16.60
CA PHE A 315 -25.01 -23.14 -15.64
C PHE A 315 -24.60 -23.61 -14.24
N ILE A 316 -23.82 -22.79 -13.54
CA ILE A 316 -23.30 -23.07 -12.19
C ILE A 316 -23.91 -22.12 -11.17
N ASN A 317 -23.73 -20.81 -11.34
CA ASN A 317 -24.22 -19.80 -10.41
C ASN A 317 -24.29 -18.41 -11.06
N ASP A 318 -25.04 -17.51 -10.44
CA ASP A 318 -25.06 -16.08 -10.77
C ASP A 318 -24.21 -15.30 -9.76
N TYR A 319 -23.36 -14.39 -10.25
CA TYR A 319 -22.58 -13.48 -9.42
C TYR A 319 -23.02 -12.04 -9.64
N ASN A 320 -23.22 -11.30 -8.54
CA ASN A 320 -23.48 -9.86 -8.59
C ASN A 320 -22.14 -9.13 -8.67
N CYS A 321 -21.93 -8.42 -9.76
CA CYS A 321 -20.65 -7.78 -10.10
C CYS A 321 -20.84 -6.28 -10.18
N ILE A 322 -19.81 -5.52 -9.84
CA ILE A 322 -19.80 -4.06 -10.00
C ILE A 322 -18.78 -3.71 -11.06
N CYS A 323 -19.24 -3.09 -12.14
CA CYS A 323 -18.38 -2.54 -13.18
C CYS A 323 -18.30 -1.02 -13.02
N PRO A 324 -17.10 -0.43 -12.93
CA PRO A 324 -16.93 1.02 -12.86
C PRO A 324 -17.11 1.70 -14.23
N VAL A 325 -17.37 0.94 -15.31
CA VAL A 325 -17.56 1.44 -16.68
C VAL A 325 -18.86 0.90 -17.26
N GLU A 326 -19.58 1.72 -18.02
CA GLU A 326 -20.77 1.29 -18.75
C GLU A 326 -20.37 0.32 -19.89
N ILE A 327 -20.85 -0.92 -19.81
CA ILE A 327 -20.67 -1.92 -20.88
C ILE A 327 -21.86 -1.80 -21.84
N THR A 328 -21.63 -1.13 -22.97
CA THR A 328 -22.56 -1.02 -24.10
C THR A 328 -22.19 -2.02 -25.20
N PRO A 329 -23.06 -2.28 -26.18
CA PRO A 329 -22.73 -3.11 -27.35
C PRO A 329 -21.53 -2.58 -28.17
N SER A 330 -21.15 -1.31 -28.02
CA SER A 330 -19.98 -0.71 -28.68
C SER A 330 -18.71 -0.71 -27.81
N THR A 331 -18.79 -1.15 -26.56
CA THR A 331 -17.64 -1.21 -25.64
C THR A 331 -16.60 -2.22 -26.15
N ASN A 332 -15.33 -1.80 -26.16
CA ASN A 332 -14.24 -2.65 -26.62
C ASN A 332 -14.23 -3.99 -25.85
N PRO A 333 -14.29 -5.14 -26.54
CA PRO A 333 -14.35 -6.45 -25.91
C PRO A 333 -13.21 -6.71 -24.92
N LYS A 334 -12.02 -6.14 -25.13
CA LYS A 334 -10.88 -6.28 -24.20
C LYS A 334 -11.07 -5.49 -22.90
N VAL A 335 -11.72 -4.33 -22.97
CA VAL A 335 -12.05 -3.51 -21.79
C VAL A 335 -13.15 -4.18 -20.98
N ALA A 336 -14.18 -4.71 -21.65
CA ALA A 336 -15.22 -5.51 -21.00
C ALA A 336 -14.63 -6.77 -20.33
N LEU A 337 -13.69 -7.46 -20.99
CA LEU A 337 -13.02 -8.64 -20.44
C LEU A 337 -12.15 -8.32 -19.22
N ALA A 338 -11.45 -7.18 -19.21
CA ALA A 338 -10.64 -6.75 -18.07
C ALA A 338 -11.51 -6.46 -16.83
N CYS A 339 -12.65 -5.81 -17.02
CA CYS A 339 -13.64 -5.59 -15.96
C CYS A 339 -14.26 -6.91 -15.45
N LEU A 340 -14.52 -7.87 -16.34
CA LEU A 340 -15.03 -9.21 -15.98
C LEU A 340 -13.97 -10.06 -15.25
N ALA A 341 -12.71 -10.01 -15.69
CA ALA A 341 -11.60 -10.74 -15.08
C ALA A 341 -11.32 -10.30 -13.64
N TRP A 342 -11.53 -9.01 -13.33
CA TRP A 342 -11.45 -8.48 -11.96
C TRP A 342 -12.50 -9.10 -11.05
N THR A 343 -13.69 -9.40 -11.58
CA THR A 343 -14.76 -10.04 -10.80
C THR A 343 -14.48 -11.53 -10.55
N ILE A 344 -13.80 -12.20 -11.47
CA ILE A 344 -13.44 -13.63 -11.33
C ILE A 344 -12.33 -13.81 -10.26
N GLN A 345 -11.43 -12.84 -10.09
CA GLN A 345 -10.40 -12.89 -9.03
C GLN A 345 -10.95 -12.75 -7.59
N ALA A 346 -12.22 -12.37 -7.42
CA ALA A 346 -12.92 -12.36 -6.13
C ALA A 346 -13.56 -13.71 -5.77
N VAL A 347 -13.45 -14.73 -6.64
CA VAL A 347 -13.88 -16.10 -6.37
C VAL A 347 -12.76 -16.84 -5.60
N PRO A 348 -13.05 -17.59 -4.52
CA PRO A 348 -12.02 -18.29 -3.74
C PRO A 348 -11.11 -19.17 -4.60
N GLU A 349 -9.83 -19.25 -4.24
CA GLU A 349 -8.74 -19.98 -4.94
C GLU A 349 -8.99 -21.48 -5.22
N ASN A 350 -10.11 -22.04 -4.75
CA ASN A 350 -10.48 -23.44 -4.92
C ASN A 350 -11.22 -23.73 -6.26
N VAL A 351 -11.32 -22.76 -7.16
CA VAL A 351 -11.96 -22.92 -8.47
C VAL A 351 -10.92 -22.66 -9.57
N GLU A 352 -10.27 -23.73 -10.02
CA GLU A 352 -9.46 -23.70 -11.25
C GLU A 352 -10.35 -23.33 -12.44
N ALA A 353 -10.33 -22.05 -12.81
CA ALA A 353 -10.96 -21.56 -14.02
C ALA A 353 -10.13 -22.02 -15.23
N GLN A 354 -10.42 -23.20 -15.76
CA GLN A 354 -9.94 -23.54 -17.10
C GLN A 354 -10.57 -22.58 -18.12
N ARG A 355 -9.71 -21.73 -18.71
CA ARG A 355 -10.05 -20.91 -19.87
C ARG A 355 -10.54 -21.81 -21.02
N LYS A 356 -11.81 -21.68 -21.39
CA LYS A 356 -12.30 -21.94 -22.75
C LYS A 356 -13.26 -20.83 -23.15
#